data_AF-A0A2V4P0H3-F1
#
_entry.id   AF-A0A2V4P0H3-F1
#
_cell.length_a   1.000
_cell.length_b   1.000
_cell.length_c   1.000
_cell.angle_alpha   90.00
_cell.angle_beta   90.00
_cell.angle_gamma   90.00
#
_symmetry.space_group_name_H-M   'P 1'
#
loop_
_entity.id
_entity.type
_entity.pdbx_description
1 polymer ?
#
loop_
_entity_poly.entity_id
_entity_poly.type
_entity_poly.pdbx_seq_one_letter_code
_entity_poly.pdbx_strand_id
1 'polypeptide(L)'
;MSTTQTDSLVELAARKELPNHQFTDSATVEWIKANRPDFTPGWPQPLRDTTKALIEQAAIPTRWLAEPRLADSIHGHRHGLRTAVLAALLADLHRLDESDTATTVIAAAVHDCQRQHDKDDPGHGSRAAVWLGANADLVWTHFHLRPTPTDVIKAATAVRLHEVPYEKFTADDRADHARSAQICDIVKAADALDRYRLPKLSWWPNSRYVREPAFDQLLPLAYDLVVTSEEAFLSGASSTAAVRFAVAEKGLV
;
A
#
# COMPACT_ATOMS: atom_id res chain seq x y z
N MET A 1 37.36 -0.73 -17.41
CA MET A 1 35.96 -0.27 -17.28
C MET A 1 35.16 -1.47 -16.79
N SER A 2 34.79 -1.49 -15.51
CA SER A 2 34.04 -2.60 -14.91
C SER A 2 32.56 -2.31 -15.07
N THR A 3 31.93 -2.87 -16.10
CA THR A 3 30.47 -2.95 -16.19
C THR A 3 30.03 -4.05 -15.22
N THR A 4 30.00 -3.74 -13.93
CA THR A 4 29.24 -4.58 -12.98
C THR A 4 27.78 -4.45 -13.37
N GLN A 5 27.33 -5.39 -14.19
CA GLN A 5 25.93 -5.66 -14.41
C GLN A 5 25.36 -6.00 -13.02
N THR A 6 24.73 -5.02 -12.39
CA THR A 6 23.97 -5.25 -11.17
C THR A 6 22.77 -6.09 -11.56
N ASP A 7 22.74 -7.33 -11.10
CA ASP A 7 21.64 -8.26 -11.36
C ASP A 7 20.30 -7.61 -11.01
N SER A 8 19.27 -7.90 -11.82
CA SER A 8 17.92 -7.36 -11.60
C SER A 8 17.29 -7.89 -10.31
N LEU A 9 16.32 -7.17 -9.76
CA LEU A 9 15.59 -7.56 -8.56
C LEU A 9 14.91 -8.93 -8.73
N VAL A 10 14.39 -9.24 -9.93
CA VAL A 10 13.83 -10.55 -10.25
C VAL A 10 14.89 -11.68 -10.28
N GLU A 11 16.09 -11.43 -10.79
CA GLU A 11 17.19 -12.41 -10.76
C GLU A 11 17.72 -12.64 -9.34
N LEU A 12 17.84 -11.58 -8.54
CA LEU A 12 18.16 -11.65 -7.11
C LEU A 12 17.09 -12.44 -6.35
N ALA A 13 15.81 -12.21 -6.67
CA ALA A 13 14.69 -12.95 -6.09
C ALA A 13 14.79 -14.45 -6.40
N ALA A 14 15.07 -14.81 -7.65
CA ALA A 14 15.20 -16.19 -8.10
C ALA A 14 16.34 -16.95 -7.38
N ARG A 15 17.47 -16.28 -7.13
CA ARG A 15 18.62 -16.83 -6.38
C ARG A 15 18.47 -16.78 -4.86
N LYS A 16 17.42 -16.12 -4.34
CA LYS A 16 17.21 -15.86 -2.89
C LYS A 16 18.29 -14.95 -2.28
N GLU A 17 18.79 -14.00 -3.06
CA GLU A 17 19.87 -13.07 -2.70
C GLU A 17 19.36 -11.63 -2.58
N LEU A 18 18.10 -11.45 -2.18
CA LEU A 18 17.49 -10.12 -2.11
C LEU A 18 18.18 -9.24 -1.05
N PRO A 19 18.59 -8.01 -1.42
CA PRO A 19 19.17 -7.06 -0.50
C PRO A 19 18.13 -6.52 0.50
N ASN A 20 18.61 -5.83 1.53
CA ASN A 20 17.73 -5.14 2.48
C ASN A 20 16.96 -3.98 1.83
N HIS A 21 17.50 -3.32 0.81
CA HIS A 21 16.79 -2.28 0.05
C HIS A 21 16.61 -2.75 -1.39
N GLN A 22 15.37 -2.83 -1.83
CA GLN A 22 14.95 -3.45 -3.07
C GLN A 22 14.28 -2.39 -3.94
N PHE A 23 14.78 -2.22 -5.16
CA PHE A 23 14.28 -1.24 -6.11
C PHE A 23 13.80 -1.96 -7.35
N THR A 24 12.61 -1.59 -7.83
CA THR A 24 12.11 -2.09 -9.11
C THR A 24 13.00 -1.57 -10.24
N ASP A 25 13.47 -2.47 -11.09
CA ASP A 25 14.19 -2.15 -12.32
C ASP A 25 13.35 -2.55 -13.56
N SER A 26 13.81 -2.13 -14.74
CA SER A 26 13.11 -2.40 -16.00
C SER A 26 12.92 -3.89 -16.27
N ALA A 27 13.90 -4.75 -15.94
CA ALA A 27 13.78 -6.19 -16.16
C ALA A 27 12.70 -6.79 -15.25
N THR A 28 12.55 -6.27 -14.03
CA THR A 28 11.49 -6.66 -13.10
C THR A 28 10.12 -6.22 -13.58
N VAL A 29 9.98 -5.00 -14.12
CA VAL A 29 8.70 -4.54 -14.71
C VAL A 29 8.31 -5.39 -15.93
N GLU A 30 9.25 -5.68 -16.82
CA GLU A 30 9.00 -6.56 -17.97
C GLU A 30 8.65 -7.99 -17.54
N TRP A 31 9.26 -8.49 -16.47
CA TRP A 31 8.87 -9.76 -15.88
C TRP A 31 7.44 -9.72 -15.31
N ILE A 32 7.04 -8.66 -14.62
CA ILE A 32 5.64 -8.48 -14.15
C ILE A 32 4.68 -8.53 -15.34
N LYS A 33 5.01 -7.81 -16.42
CA LYS A 33 4.23 -7.77 -17.67
C LYS A 33 4.08 -9.12 -18.33
N ALA A 34 5.18 -9.88 -18.43
CA ALA A 34 5.18 -11.22 -19.01
C ALA A 34 4.38 -12.24 -18.18
N ASN A 35 4.12 -11.95 -16.90
CA ASN A 35 3.38 -12.84 -16.00
C ASN A 35 1.97 -12.34 -15.68
N ARG A 36 1.45 -11.35 -16.41
CA ARG A 36 0.11 -10.79 -16.18
C ARG A 36 -0.95 -11.89 -16.02
N PRO A 37 -1.71 -11.92 -14.91
CA PRO A 37 -2.80 -12.87 -14.74
C PRO A 37 -3.94 -12.63 -15.73
N ASP A 38 -4.73 -13.67 -15.97
CA ASP A 38 -6.00 -13.53 -16.67
C ASP A 38 -7.02 -12.90 -15.72
N PHE A 39 -7.38 -11.66 -16.03
CA PHE A 39 -8.34 -10.89 -15.25
C PHE A 39 -9.74 -11.01 -15.82
N THR A 40 -10.72 -11.14 -14.93
CA THR A 40 -12.10 -10.78 -15.28
C THR A 40 -12.16 -9.25 -15.37
N PRO A 41 -12.81 -8.66 -16.39
CA PRO A 41 -13.01 -7.23 -16.46
C PRO A 41 -13.64 -6.71 -15.16
N GLY A 42 -12.92 -5.86 -14.46
CA GLY A 42 -13.36 -5.16 -13.26
C GLY A 42 -13.11 -3.68 -13.45
N TRP A 43 -14.14 -2.87 -13.29
CA TRP A 43 -14.04 -1.42 -13.37
C TRP A 43 -14.69 -0.83 -12.12
N PRO A 44 -13.98 -0.07 -11.28
CA PRO A 44 -14.61 0.52 -10.11
C PRO A 44 -15.57 1.63 -10.52
N GLN A 45 -16.55 1.88 -9.66
CA GLN A 45 -17.44 3.03 -9.79
C GLN A 45 -16.66 4.35 -9.65
N PRO A 46 -17.19 5.47 -10.17
CA PRO A 46 -16.59 6.78 -9.93
C PRO A 46 -16.45 7.07 -8.43
N LEU A 47 -15.28 7.54 -8.02
CA LEU A 47 -15.01 7.95 -6.64
C LEU A 47 -15.79 9.21 -6.26
N ARG A 48 -16.16 9.33 -4.98
CA ARG A 48 -16.68 10.57 -4.40
C ARG A 48 -15.60 11.66 -4.44
N ASP A 49 -16.01 12.92 -4.59
CA ASP A 49 -15.06 14.04 -4.64
C ASP A 49 -14.22 14.17 -3.36
N THR A 50 -14.82 13.88 -2.20
CA THR A 50 -14.11 13.83 -0.91
C THR A 50 -13.02 12.74 -0.89
N THR A 51 -13.29 11.59 -1.52
CA THR A 51 -12.35 10.48 -1.63
C THR A 51 -11.20 10.80 -2.61
N LYS A 52 -11.49 11.49 -3.71
CA LYS A 52 -10.47 12.00 -4.63
C LYS A 52 -9.51 12.97 -3.94
N ALA A 53 -10.05 13.91 -3.16
CA ALA A 53 -9.24 14.86 -2.40
C ALA A 53 -8.30 14.15 -1.40
N LEU A 54 -8.75 13.08 -0.74
CA LEU A 54 -7.90 12.26 0.13
C LEU A 54 -6.75 11.58 -0.64
N ILE A 55 -7.03 11.04 -1.83
CA ILE A 55 -6.00 10.42 -2.69
C ILE A 55 -4.93 11.42 -3.10
N GLU A 56 -5.31 12.64 -3.46
CA GLU A 56 -4.36 13.70 -3.84
C GLU A 56 -3.37 14.02 -2.72
N GLN A 57 -3.80 13.88 -1.46
CA GLN A 57 -3.04 14.18 -0.25
C GLN A 57 -2.30 12.95 0.33
N ALA A 58 -2.60 11.74 -0.14
CA ALA A 58 -2.10 10.50 0.45
C ALA A 58 -0.58 10.26 0.32
N ALA A 59 0.13 11.07 -0.47
CA ALA A 59 1.59 11.02 -0.53
C ALA A 59 2.20 11.55 0.79
N ILE A 60 2.84 10.68 1.55
CA ILE A 60 3.44 11.04 2.84
C ILE A 60 4.83 11.69 2.67
N PRO A 61 5.24 12.60 3.57
CA PRO A 61 6.60 13.15 3.56
C PRO A 61 7.69 12.10 3.85
N THR A 62 8.83 12.16 3.14
CA THR A 62 9.99 11.26 3.39
C THR A 62 10.49 11.31 4.84
N ARG A 63 10.35 12.46 5.52
CA ARG A 63 10.73 12.62 6.94
C ARG A 63 9.90 11.77 7.91
N TRP A 64 8.79 11.17 7.45
CA TRP A 64 8.01 10.22 8.25
C TRP A 64 8.53 8.78 8.12
N LEU A 65 9.40 8.52 7.14
CA LEU A 65 10.01 7.21 6.97
C LEU A 65 11.10 6.98 8.03
N ALA A 66 11.05 5.84 8.72
CA ALA A 66 12.10 5.46 9.66
C ALA A 66 13.46 5.25 8.96
N GLU A 67 13.44 4.72 7.74
CA GLU A 67 14.61 4.60 6.87
C GLU A 67 14.38 5.39 5.56
N PRO A 68 14.89 6.62 5.45
CA PRO A 68 14.70 7.46 4.26
C PRO A 68 15.21 6.83 2.95
N ARG A 69 16.16 5.90 2.99
CA ARG A 69 16.64 5.18 1.79
C ARG A 69 15.57 4.27 1.17
N LEU A 70 14.51 3.95 1.91
CA LEU A 70 13.37 3.19 1.40
C LEU A 70 12.40 4.05 0.58
N ALA A 71 12.56 5.37 0.51
CA ALA A 71 11.60 6.28 -0.13
C ALA A 71 11.18 5.85 -1.56
N ASP A 72 12.12 5.34 -2.36
CA ASP A 72 11.86 4.88 -3.73
C ASP A 72 11.92 3.35 -3.90
N SER A 73 12.02 2.62 -2.79
CA SER A 73 12.03 1.16 -2.75
C SER A 73 10.65 0.55 -3.01
N ILE A 74 10.58 -0.78 -3.08
CA ILE A 74 9.33 -1.53 -3.24
C ILE A 74 8.35 -1.37 -2.06
N HIS A 75 8.77 -0.90 -0.89
CA HIS A 75 7.86 -0.50 0.23
C HIS A 75 7.86 1.02 0.47
N GLY A 76 8.37 1.79 -0.49
CA GLY A 76 8.48 3.25 -0.41
C GLY A 76 7.19 3.98 -0.77
N HIS A 77 7.35 5.24 -1.17
CA HIS A 77 6.26 6.18 -1.47
C HIS A 77 5.28 5.65 -2.50
N ARG A 78 5.76 4.93 -3.53
CA ARG A 78 4.87 4.39 -4.56
C ARG A 78 3.92 3.34 -3.99
N HIS A 79 4.43 2.43 -3.17
CA HIS A 79 3.64 1.41 -2.50
C HIS A 79 2.63 2.03 -1.53
N GLY A 80 3.07 2.93 -0.64
CA GLY A 80 2.17 3.60 0.31
C GLY A 80 1.03 4.34 -0.40
N LEU A 81 1.34 5.06 -1.49
CA LEU A 81 0.32 5.81 -2.24
C LEU A 81 -0.63 4.90 -3.02
N ARG A 82 -0.15 3.86 -3.71
CA ARG A 82 -1.04 2.89 -4.39
C ARG A 82 -1.94 2.17 -3.39
N THR A 83 -1.41 1.79 -2.22
CA THR A 83 -2.17 1.18 -1.14
C THR A 83 -3.27 2.12 -0.63
N ALA A 84 -2.96 3.41 -0.45
CA ALA A 84 -3.96 4.42 -0.08
C ALA A 84 -5.07 4.59 -1.14
N VAL A 85 -4.73 4.56 -2.44
CA VAL A 85 -5.70 4.60 -3.55
C VAL A 85 -6.62 3.38 -3.52
N LEU A 86 -6.06 2.18 -3.35
CA LEU A 86 -6.82 0.93 -3.29
C LEU A 86 -7.73 0.88 -2.05
N ALA A 87 -7.25 1.40 -0.92
CA ALA A 87 -8.04 1.53 0.30
C ALA A 87 -9.20 2.52 0.14
N ALA A 88 -8.98 3.66 -0.54
CA ALA A 88 -10.02 4.62 -0.89
C ALA A 88 -11.12 3.99 -1.76
N LEU A 89 -10.74 3.20 -2.78
CA LEU A 89 -11.68 2.51 -3.67
C LEU A 89 -12.53 1.49 -2.91
N LEU A 90 -11.92 0.69 -2.03
CA LEU A 90 -12.63 -0.27 -1.19
C LEU A 90 -13.57 0.44 -0.21
N ALA A 91 -13.12 1.54 0.41
CA ALA A 91 -13.96 2.34 1.31
C ALA A 91 -15.20 2.91 0.59
N ASP A 92 -15.05 3.43 -0.63
CA ASP A 92 -16.17 3.94 -1.43
C ASP A 92 -17.11 2.81 -1.87
N LEU A 93 -16.57 1.66 -2.28
CA LEU A 93 -17.37 0.49 -2.66
C LEU A 93 -18.24 -0.02 -1.50
N HIS A 94 -17.69 0.02 -0.28
CA HIS A 94 -18.41 -0.28 0.95
C HIS A 94 -19.26 0.86 1.49
N ARG A 95 -19.23 2.03 0.85
CA ARG A 95 -19.96 3.23 1.26
C ARG A 95 -19.68 3.62 2.71
N LEU A 96 -18.41 3.53 3.12
CA LEU A 96 -17.98 4.05 4.40
C LEU A 96 -18.33 5.54 4.51
N ASP A 97 -18.65 5.98 5.72
CA ASP A 97 -18.81 7.42 5.99
C ASP A 97 -17.46 8.15 5.82
N GLU A 98 -17.50 9.48 5.77
CA GLU A 98 -16.31 10.30 5.49
C GLU A 98 -15.19 10.11 6.52
N SER A 99 -15.55 9.89 7.80
CA SER A 99 -14.60 9.70 8.89
C SER A 99 -13.89 8.34 8.77
N ASP A 100 -14.64 7.27 8.52
CA ASP A 100 -14.08 5.93 8.35
C ASP A 100 -13.33 5.81 7.01
N THR A 101 -13.77 6.47 5.95
CA THR A 101 -13.01 6.58 4.69
C THR A 101 -11.67 7.27 4.92
N ALA A 102 -11.65 8.45 5.56
CA ALA A 102 -10.41 9.16 5.85
C ALA A 102 -9.47 8.33 6.73
N THR A 103 -10.00 7.73 7.79
CA THR A 103 -9.25 6.85 8.70
C THR A 103 -8.61 5.68 7.95
N THR A 104 -9.34 5.07 7.02
CA THR A 104 -8.87 3.96 6.18
C THR A 104 -7.75 4.39 5.24
N VAL A 105 -7.92 5.52 4.53
CA VAL A 105 -6.91 6.04 3.60
C VAL A 105 -5.65 6.48 4.34
N ILE A 106 -5.78 7.14 5.47
CA ILE A 106 -4.66 7.57 6.31
C ILE A 106 -3.88 6.35 6.82
N ALA A 107 -4.58 5.36 7.37
CA ALA A 107 -3.95 4.12 7.84
C ALA A 107 -3.16 3.44 6.72
N ALA A 108 -3.75 3.30 5.53
CA ALA A 108 -3.10 2.74 4.36
C ALA A 108 -1.88 3.55 3.91
N ALA A 109 -1.94 4.88 3.96
CA ALA A 109 -0.82 5.75 3.53
C ALA A 109 0.41 5.65 4.46
N VAL A 110 0.21 5.39 5.76
CA VAL A 110 1.30 5.36 6.76
C VAL A 110 1.69 3.95 7.22
N HIS A 111 1.02 2.89 6.76
CA HIS A 111 1.16 1.55 7.36
C HIS A 111 2.61 1.03 7.39
N ASP A 112 3.39 1.39 6.37
CA ASP A 112 4.78 0.98 6.16
C ASP A 112 5.81 2.07 6.50
N CYS A 113 5.38 3.24 7.04
CA CYS A 113 6.29 4.36 7.25
C CYS A 113 7.39 4.06 8.29
N GLN A 114 7.22 3.06 9.14
CA GLN A 114 8.22 2.66 10.15
C GLN A 114 8.99 1.39 9.78
N ARG A 115 9.04 1.05 8.49
CA ARG A 115 9.94 0.03 7.97
C ARG A 115 11.41 0.43 8.09
N GLN A 116 12.26 -0.56 8.35
CA GLN A 116 13.71 -0.46 8.42
C GLN A 116 14.39 -1.13 7.22
N HIS A 117 13.72 -2.05 6.53
CA HIS A 117 14.19 -2.67 5.29
C HIS A 117 13.07 -3.37 4.50
N ASP A 118 13.30 -3.71 3.23
CA ASP A 118 12.34 -4.31 2.29
C ASP A 118 12.12 -5.82 2.43
N LYS A 119 12.82 -6.48 3.35
CA LYS A 119 12.60 -7.91 3.61
C LYS A 119 11.34 -8.10 4.47
N ASP A 120 11.40 -9.07 5.38
CA ASP A 120 10.31 -9.42 6.30
C ASP A 120 9.99 -8.32 7.32
N ASP A 121 11.02 -7.65 7.84
CA ASP A 121 10.94 -6.55 8.82
C ASP A 121 9.82 -6.74 9.87
N PRO A 122 9.88 -7.81 10.67
CA PRO A 122 8.79 -8.14 11.59
C PRO A 122 8.55 -7.01 12.59
N GLY A 123 7.27 -6.63 12.76
CA GLY A 123 6.85 -5.63 13.73
C GLY A 123 6.83 -4.20 13.18
N HIS A 124 7.02 -4.00 11.87
CA HIS A 124 6.93 -2.68 11.24
C HIS A 124 5.54 -2.05 11.42
N GLY A 125 4.47 -2.83 11.34
CA GLY A 125 3.11 -2.37 11.61
C GLY A 125 2.93 -1.92 13.05
N SER A 126 3.51 -2.64 14.01
CA SER A 126 3.49 -2.22 15.43
C SER A 126 4.24 -0.90 15.65
N ARG A 127 5.41 -0.72 15.03
CA ARG A 127 6.15 0.55 15.12
C ARG A 127 5.38 1.69 14.44
N ALA A 128 4.79 1.45 13.28
CA ALA A 128 3.99 2.42 12.54
C ALA A 128 2.75 2.85 13.32
N ALA A 129 2.07 1.94 14.01
CA ALA A 129 0.93 2.25 14.85
C ALA A 129 1.30 3.13 16.05
N VAL A 130 2.42 2.83 16.73
CA VAL A 130 2.94 3.65 17.84
C VAL A 130 3.32 5.05 17.33
N TRP A 131 4.03 5.13 16.20
CA TRP A 131 4.39 6.40 15.58
C TRP A 131 3.15 7.22 15.20
N LEU A 132 2.14 6.58 14.60
CA LEU A 132 0.87 7.23 14.22
C LEU A 132 0.16 7.79 15.44
N GLY A 133 0.04 7.02 16.52
CA GLY A 133 -0.58 7.48 17.77
C GLY A 133 0.13 8.69 18.37
N ALA A 134 1.46 8.71 18.35
CA ALA A 134 2.26 9.82 18.85
C ALA A 134 2.24 11.07 17.94
N ASN A 135 1.87 10.90 16.66
CA ASN A 135 1.91 11.96 15.64
C ASN A 135 0.53 12.21 15.00
N ALA A 136 -0.56 11.84 15.68
CA ALA A 136 -1.90 11.86 15.08
C ALA A 136 -2.30 13.25 14.53
N ASP A 137 -2.08 14.32 15.30
CA ASP A 137 -2.39 15.68 14.84
C ASP A 137 -1.58 16.08 13.61
N LEU A 138 -0.30 15.72 13.58
CA LEU A 138 0.58 15.98 12.43
C LEU A 138 0.07 15.24 11.19
N VAL A 139 -0.30 13.97 11.34
CA VAL A 139 -0.78 13.12 10.24
C VAL A 139 -2.13 13.63 9.72
N TRP A 140 -3.12 13.86 10.57
CA TRP A 140 -4.42 14.33 10.12
C TRP A 140 -4.37 15.74 9.52
N THR A 141 -3.51 16.63 10.04
CA THR A 141 -3.32 17.96 9.47
C THR A 141 -2.76 17.92 8.05
N HIS A 142 -1.90 16.95 7.73
CA HIS A 142 -1.42 16.71 6.36
C HIS A 142 -2.57 16.38 5.40
N PHE A 143 -3.61 15.72 5.88
CA PHE A 143 -4.85 15.45 5.14
C PHE A 143 -5.92 16.55 5.30
N HIS A 144 -5.56 17.71 5.86
CA HIS A 144 -6.49 18.82 6.16
C HIS A 144 -7.69 18.43 7.03
N LEU A 145 -7.51 17.44 7.91
CA LEU A 145 -8.51 16.94 8.83
C LEU A 145 -8.07 17.15 10.29
N ARG A 146 -8.97 16.86 11.22
CA ARG A 146 -8.68 16.78 12.67
C ARG A 146 -9.09 15.40 13.18
N PRO A 147 -8.23 14.70 13.94
CA PRO A 147 -8.56 13.37 14.43
C PRO A 147 -9.47 13.46 15.66
N THR A 148 -10.38 12.50 15.80
CA THR A 148 -10.92 12.12 17.12
C THR A 148 -10.07 11.01 17.74
N PRO A 149 -10.08 10.82 19.07
CA PRO A 149 -9.39 9.68 19.70
C PRO A 149 -9.81 8.33 19.12
N THR A 150 -11.08 8.19 18.73
CA THR A 150 -11.61 6.97 18.10
C THR A 150 -10.98 6.72 16.74
N ASP A 151 -10.81 7.76 15.91
CA ASP A 151 -10.19 7.63 14.58
C ASP A 151 -8.73 7.16 14.69
N VAL A 152 -7.99 7.75 15.64
CA VAL A 152 -6.59 7.37 15.89
C VAL A 152 -6.50 5.91 16.33
N ILE A 153 -7.38 5.45 17.23
CA ILE A 153 -7.41 4.05 17.69
C ILE A 153 -7.75 3.11 16.53
N LYS A 154 -8.75 3.44 15.71
CA LYS A 154 -9.15 2.66 14.53
C LYS A 154 -7.99 2.53 13.53
N ALA A 155 -7.36 3.65 13.16
CA ALA A 155 -6.24 3.67 12.22
C ALA A 155 -5.02 2.93 12.78
N ALA A 156 -4.62 3.21 14.02
CA ALA A 156 -3.48 2.53 14.66
C ALA A 156 -3.72 1.02 14.77
N THR A 157 -4.96 0.58 15.01
CA THR A 157 -5.30 -0.85 15.02
C THR A 157 -5.14 -1.46 13.62
N ALA A 158 -5.65 -0.81 12.59
CA ALA A 158 -5.51 -1.28 11.21
C ALA A 158 -4.04 -1.35 10.78
N VAL A 159 -3.26 -0.31 11.07
CA VAL A 159 -1.81 -0.28 10.82
C VAL A 159 -1.08 -1.37 11.61
N ARG A 160 -1.38 -1.57 12.89
CA ARG A 160 -0.71 -2.60 13.70
C ARG A 160 -0.98 -4.01 13.17
N LEU A 161 -2.23 -4.28 12.80
CA LEU A 161 -2.68 -5.61 12.41
C LEU A 161 -2.45 -5.93 10.93
N HIS A 162 -2.04 -4.97 10.10
CA HIS A 162 -1.96 -5.20 8.65
C HIS A 162 -0.96 -6.33 8.29
N GLU A 163 0.18 -6.42 8.99
CA GLU A 163 1.20 -7.44 8.76
C GLU A 163 0.90 -8.80 9.42
N VAL A 164 0.00 -8.83 10.42
CA VAL A 164 -0.25 -10.03 11.24
C VAL A 164 -1.24 -10.96 10.51
N PRO A 165 -0.90 -12.24 10.24
CA PRO A 165 -1.87 -13.18 9.67
C PRO A 165 -3.09 -13.37 10.59
N TYR A 166 -4.28 -13.46 10.01
CA TYR A 166 -5.54 -13.54 10.77
C TYR A 166 -5.57 -14.72 11.76
N GLU A 167 -5.02 -15.86 11.38
CA GLU A 167 -4.92 -17.07 12.20
C GLU A 167 -3.94 -16.93 13.38
N LYS A 168 -3.08 -15.90 13.34
CA LYS A 168 -2.12 -15.58 14.39
C LYS A 168 -2.58 -14.45 15.32
N PHE A 169 -3.78 -13.91 15.13
CA PHE A 169 -4.34 -12.93 16.06
C PHE A 169 -4.38 -13.50 17.48
N THR A 170 -3.89 -12.74 18.44
CA THR A 170 -4.09 -13.00 19.87
C THR A 170 -5.54 -12.74 20.27
N ALA A 171 -5.89 -12.98 21.55
CA ALA A 171 -7.22 -12.63 22.06
C ALA A 171 -7.46 -11.11 21.99
N ASP A 172 -6.44 -10.32 22.33
CA ASP A 172 -6.50 -8.87 22.28
C ASP A 172 -6.58 -8.37 20.83
N ASP A 173 -5.83 -8.97 19.90
CA ASP A 173 -5.93 -8.63 18.47
C ASP A 173 -7.33 -8.88 17.92
N ARG A 174 -7.97 -9.99 18.31
CA ARG A 174 -9.36 -10.27 17.91
C ARG A 174 -10.32 -9.24 18.47
N ALA A 175 -10.15 -8.85 19.73
CA ALA A 175 -11.01 -7.86 20.37
C ALA A 175 -10.82 -6.47 19.73
N ASP A 176 -9.59 -6.08 19.43
CA ASP A 176 -9.25 -4.83 18.74
C ASP A 176 -9.80 -4.83 17.32
N HIS A 177 -9.50 -5.87 16.55
CA HIS A 177 -10.02 -6.06 15.19
C HIS A 177 -11.54 -5.98 15.17
N ALA A 178 -12.25 -6.64 16.09
CA ALA A 178 -13.72 -6.62 16.12
C ALA A 178 -14.31 -5.20 16.24
N ARG A 179 -13.59 -4.23 16.82
CA ARG A 179 -14.05 -2.84 16.96
C ARG A 179 -13.82 -1.99 15.70
N SER A 180 -12.94 -2.43 14.80
CA SER A 180 -12.57 -1.71 13.58
C SER A 180 -12.39 -2.66 12.38
N ALA A 181 -13.19 -3.73 12.34
CA ALA A 181 -12.96 -4.88 11.47
C ALA A 181 -12.89 -4.50 10.00
N GLN A 182 -13.84 -3.67 9.55
CA GLN A 182 -13.93 -3.25 8.16
C GLN A 182 -12.71 -2.42 7.72
N ILE A 183 -12.25 -1.48 8.55
CA ILE A 183 -11.04 -0.69 8.26
C ILE A 183 -9.80 -1.59 8.22
N CYS A 184 -9.66 -2.50 9.19
CA CYS A 184 -8.54 -3.44 9.24
C CYS A 184 -8.51 -4.34 8.00
N ASP A 185 -9.66 -4.88 7.60
CA ASP A 185 -9.76 -5.79 6.46
C ASP A 185 -9.52 -5.06 5.14
N ILE A 186 -9.99 -3.81 5.00
CA ILE A 186 -9.70 -2.97 3.82
C ILE A 186 -8.21 -2.65 3.73
N VAL A 187 -7.55 -2.22 4.81
CA VAL A 187 -6.11 -1.89 4.77
C VAL A 187 -5.28 -3.13 4.43
N LYS A 188 -5.61 -4.30 5.01
CA LYS A 188 -4.96 -5.58 4.66
C LYS A 188 -5.19 -5.97 3.20
N ALA A 189 -6.39 -5.79 2.69
CA ALA A 189 -6.72 -6.06 1.30
C ALA A 189 -5.97 -5.11 0.35
N ALA A 190 -5.89 -3.82 0.68
CA ALA A 190 -5.20 -2.82 -0.13
C ALA A 190 -3.68 -3.09 -0.22
N ASP A 191 -3.00 -3.41 0.89
CA ASP A 191 -1.59 -3.84 0.84
C ASP A 191 -1.43 -5.11 0.00
N ALA A 192 -2.31 -6.09 0.22
CA ALA A 192 -2.27 -7.35 -0.52
C ALA A 192 -2.48 -7.17 -2.02
N LEU A 193 -3.33 -6.22 -2.46
CA LEU A 193 -3.56 -5.88 -3.87
C LEU A 193 -2.31 -5.31 -4.54
N ASP A 194 -1.50 -4.52 -3.82
CA ASP A 194 -0.29 -3.90 -4.36
C ASP A 194 0.90 -4.88 -4.51
N ARG A 195 0.72 -6.17 -4.20
CA ARG A 195 1.80 -7.17 -4.19
C ARG A 195 2.31 -7.57 -5.58
N TYR A 196 1.67 -7.12 -6.67
CA TYR A 196 2.21 -7.32 -8.02
C TYR A 196 3.61 -6.72 -8.21
N ARG A 197 3.98 -5.71 -7.40
CA ARG A 197 5.33 -5.13 -7.35
C ARG A 197 6.42 -6.14 -6.96
N LEU A 198 6.04 -7.25 -6.33
CA LEU A 198 6.98 -8.19 -5.75
C LEU A 198 7.50 -9.18 -6.80
N PRO A 199 8.81 -9.47 -6.82
CA PRO A 199 9.49 -10.21 -7.91
C PRO A 199 9.29 -11.74 -7.85
N LYS A 200 8.16 -12.23 -7.31
CA LYS A 200 7.84 -13.67 -7.23
C LYS A 200 6.33 -13.91 -7.28
N LEU A 201 5.88 -14.85 -8.12
CA LEU A 201 4.46 -15.19 -8.25
C LEU A 201 3.84 -15.69 -6.94
N SER A 202 4.60 -16.41 -6.11
CA SER A 202 4.11 -16.86 -4.79
C SER A 202 3.81 -15.72 -3.81
N TRP A 203 4.26 -14.50 -4.12
CA TRP A 203 4.01 -13.30 -3.34
C TRP A 203 2.87 -12.44 -3.88
N TRP A 204 2.40 -12.73 -5.09
CA TRP A 204 1.33 -11.98 -5.73
C TRP A 204 -0.01 -12.13 -4.97
N PRO A 205 -0.94 -11.19 -5.18
CA PRO A 205 -2.24 -11.17 -4.51
C PRO A 205 -2.93 -12.54 -4.50
N ASN A 206 -3.48 -12.94 -3.35
CA ASN A 206 -4.14 -14.23 -3.20
C ASN A 206 -5.35 -14.12 -2.26
N SER A 207 -6.54 -14.25 -2.82
CA SER A 207 -7.81 -14.06 -2.11
C SER A 207 -8.03 -15.04 -0.95
N ARG A 208 -7.35 -16.19 -0.93
CA ARG A 208 -7.45 -17.14 0.19
C ARG A 208 -6.99 -16.57 1.54
N TYR A 209 -6.21 -15.49 1.52
CA TYR A 209 -5.69 -14.82 2.72
C TYR A 209 -6.37 -13.48 3.01
N VAL A 210 -7.38 -13.10 2.22
CA VAL A 210 -8.04 -11.80 2.30
C VAL A 210 -9.51 -12.00 2.65
N ARG A 211 -10.02 -11.19 3.57
CA ARG A 211 -11.43 -11.23 4.01
C ARG A 211 -12.33 -10.27 3.24
N GLU A 212 -11.74 -9.32 2.52
CA GLU A 212 -12.44 -8.28 1.76
C GLU A 212 -13.16 -8.88 0.52
N PRO A 213 -14.51 -8.90 0.47
CA PRO A 213 -15.26 -9.53 -0.62
C PRO A 213 -15.01 -8.91 -2.00
N ALA A 214 -14.64 -7.63 -2.07
CA ALA A 214 -14.38 -6.94 -3.33
C ALA A 214 -12.93 -7.09 -3.83
N PHE A 215 -12.07 -7.82 -3.11
CA PHE A 215 -10.65 -7.96 -3.44
C PHE A 215 -10.42 -8.37 -4.91
N ASP A 216 -11.11 -9.41 -5.37
CA ASP A 216 -10.92 -9.93 -6.73
C ASP A 216 -11.36 -8.93 -7.81
N GLN A 217 -12.28 -8.02 -7.51
CA GLN A 217 -12.75 -6.99 -8.45
C GLN A 217 -11.69 -5.92 -8.73
N LEU A 218 -10.74 -5.72 -7.80
CA LEU A 218 -9.69 -4.70 -7.91
C LEU A 218 -8.35 -5.24 -8.40
N LEU A 219 -8.19 -6.57 -8.53
CA LEU A 219 -6.96 -7.18 -9.06
C LEU A 219 -6.49 -6.58 -10.40
N PRO A 220 -7.36 -6.32 -11.40
CA PRO A 220 -6.91 -5.80 -12.68
C PRO A 220 -6.37 -4.37 -12.55
N LEU A 221 -7.07 -3.54 -11.77
CA LEU A 221 -6.66 -2.16 -11.51
C LEU A 221 -5.37 -2.10 -10.69
N ALA A 222 -5.24 -2.92 -9.65
CA ALA A 222 -4.04 -2.95 -8.82
C ALA A 222 -2.80 -3.33 -9.64
N TYR A 223 -2.94 -4.30 -10.55
CA TYR A 223 -1.90 -4.66 -11.49
C TYR A 223 -1.51 -3.48 -12.40
N ASP A 224 -2.50 -2.82 -13.01
CA ASP A 224 -2.25 -1.71 -13.91
C ASP A 224 -1.59 -0.53 -13.18
N LEU A 225 -2.02 -0.23 -11.94
CA LEU A 225 -1.40 0.83 -11.12
C LEU A 225 0.07 0.54 -10.86
N VAL A 226 0.44 -0.71 -10.55
CA VAL A 226 1.85 -1.10 -10.39
C VAL A 226 2.61 -0.89 -11.69
N VAL A 227 2.18 -1.50 -12.80
CA VAL A 227 2.92 -1.43 -14.06
C VAL A 227 3.09 0.02 -14.52
N THR A 228 2.00 0.79 -14.62
CA THR A 228 2.04 2.16 -15.14
C THR A 228 2.88 3.09 -14.24
N SER A 229 2.80 2.94 -12.92
CA SER A 229 3.59 3.79 -12.02
C SER A 229 5.06 3.41 -11.97
N GLU A 230 5.42 2.13 -12.03
CA GLU A 230 6.84 1.74 -12.08
C GLU A 230 7.47 2.13 -13.42
N GLU A 231 6.75 2.00 -14.55
CA GLU A 231 7.21 2.48 -15.87
C GLU A 231 7.41 4.00 -15.89
N ALA A 232 6.48 4.77 -15.32
CA ALA A 232 6.60 6.22 -15.23
C ALA A 232 7.80 6.64 -14.35
N PHE A 233 8.03 5.95 -13.23
CA PHE A 233 9.18 6.20 -12.36
C PHE A 233 10.50 5.91 -13.08
N LEU A 234 10.61 4.76 -13.76
CA LEU A 234 11.80 4.39 -14.55
C LEU A 234 12.03 5.33 -15.75
N SER A 235 10.98 6.01 -16.20
CA SER A 235 11.06 7.06 -17.24
C SER A 235 11.45 8.44 -16.69
N GLY A 236 11.73 8.56 -15.39
CA GLY A 236 12.24 9.78 -14.76
C GLY A 236 11.23 10.57 -13.93
N ALA A 237 10.00 10.10 -13.76
CA ALA A 237 9.06 10.71 -12.83
C ALA A 237 9.49 10.47 -11.37
N SER A 238 9.16 11.39 -10.46
CA SER A 238 9.28 11.12 -9.02
C SER A 238 8.27 10.05 -8.58
N SER A 239 8.52 9.35 -7.47
CA SER A 239 7.62 8.31 -6.95
C SER A 239 6.16 8.78 -6.84
N THR A 240 5.92 9.97 -6.27
CA THR A 240 4.56 10.53 -6.17
C THR A 240 3.97 10.87 -7.54
N ALA A 241 4.75 11.49 -8.43
CA ALA A 241 4.27 11.86 -9.77
C ALA A 241 3.92 10.62 -10.61
N ALA A 242 4.70 9.56 -10.48
CA ALA A 242 4.51 8.31 -11.20
C ALA A 242 3.19 7.61 -10.83
N VAL A 243 2.86 7.55 -9.53
CA VAL A 243 1.57 7.00 -9.10
C VAL A 243 0.42 7.92 -9.49
N ARG A 244 0.55 9.25 -9.34
CA ARG A 244 -0.48 10.20 -9.77
C ARG A 244 -0.79 10.08 -11.27
N PHE A 245 0.24 9.89 -12.09
CA PHE A 245 0.06 9.60 -13.52
C PHE A 245 -0.77 8.33 -13.73
N ALA A 246 -0.42 7.22 -13.08
CA ALA A 246 -1.18 5.97 -13.18
C ALA A 246 -2.64 6.10 -12.70
N VAL A 247 -2.89 6.87 -11.64
CA VAL A 247 -4.24 7.12 -11.11
C VAL A 247 -5.08 7.96 -12.09
N ALA A 248 -4.49 8.99 -12.70
CA ALA A 248 -5.16 9.83 -13.71
C ALA A 248 -5.47 9.06 -15.01
N GLU A 249 -4.55 8.22 -15.49
CA GLU A 249 -4.77 7.34 -16.65
C GLU A 249 -5.95 6.37 -16.45
N LYS A 250 -6.31 6.07 -15.20
CA LYS A 250 -7.46 5.24 -14.84
C LYS A 250 -8.72 6.04 -14.54
N GLY A 251 -8.70 7.37 -14.69
CA GLY A 251 -9.84 8.25 -14.46
C GLY A 251 -10.29 8.31 -13.01
N LEU A 252 -9.37 8.08 -12.06
CA LEU A 252 -9.68 8.07 -10.62
C LEU A 252 -9.57 9.46 -9.99
N VAL A 253 -8.78 10.37 -10.57
CA VAL A 253 -8.66 11.78 -10.19
C VAL A 253 -8.69 12.68 -11.41
#